data_AF-A0A7V0N015-F1
#
_entry.id   AF-A0A7V0N015-F1
#
_cell.length_a   1.000
_cell.length_b   1.000
_cell.length_c   1.000
_cell.angle_alpha   90.00
_cell.angle_beta   90.00
_cell.angle_gamma   90.00
#
_symmetry.space_group_name_H-M   'P 1'
#
loop_
_entity.id
_entity.type
_entity.pdbx_description
1 polymer ?
#
loop_
_entity_poly.entity_id
_entity_poly.type
_entity_poly.pdbx_seq_one_letter_code
_entity_poly.pdbx_strand_id
1 'polypeptide(L)'
;MKNKVWLNVLCVIILTLFISSSAVLSSTQSIKIIKDQEYFPLVDRAIKNAKSSIQVIAFEVGYYPEHPLSPSNILIQDLIAAQRRGVRVRVILEVSDWNQRVTKKNK
;
A
#
# COMPACT_ATOMS: atom_id res chain seq x y z
N MET A 1 49.39 10.06 -16.97
CA MET A 1 48.33 10.69 -16.14
C MET A 1 46.92 10.28 -16.54
N LYS A 2 46.55 10.28 -17.84
CA LYS A 2 45.20 9.88 -18.31
C LYS A 2 44.74 8.50 -17.81
N ASN A 3 45.61 7.49 -17.82
CA ASN A 3 45.24 6.12 -17.44
C ASN A 3 44.91 5.96 -15.94
N LYS A 4 45.48 6.79 -15.06
CA LYS A 4 45.14 6.80 -13.63
C LYS A 4 43.78 7.44 -13.36
N VAL A 5 43.40 8.44 -14.18
CA VAL A 5 42.08 9.11 -14.07
C VAL A 5 40.97 8.14 -14.46
N TRP A 6 41.12 7.42 -15.58
CA TRP A 6 40.13 6.41 -16.00
C TRP A 6 40.00 5.24 -15.02
N LEU A 7 41.10 4.81 -14.40
CA LEU A 7 41.08 3.78 -13.36
C LEU A 7 40.34 4.26 -12.10
N ASN A 8 40.56 5.51 -11.69
CA ASN A 8 39.84 6.10 -10.55
C ASN A 8 38.34 6.27 -10.84
N VAL A 9 37.97 6.67 -12.06
CA VAL A 9 36.57 6.78 -12.48
C VAL A 9 35.90 5.41 -12.48
N LEU A 10 36.57 4.39 -13.00
CA LEU A 10 36.06 3.01 -13.00
C LEU A 10 35.89 2.47 -11.56
N CYS A 11 36.85 2.73 -10.67
CA CYS A 11 36.75 2.36 -9.26
C CYS A 11 35.56 3.04 -8.57
N VAL A 12 35.30 4.32 -8.86
CA VAL A 12 34.14 5.04 -8.29
C VAL A 12 32.82 4.46 -8.81
N ILE A 13 32.73 4.10 -10.09
CA ILE A 13 31.54 3.46 -10.67
C ILE A 13 31.30 2.06 -10.07
N ILE A 14 32.37 1.26 -9.90
CA ILE A 14 32.26 -0.06 -9.28
C ILE A 14 31.84 0.07 -7.80
N LEU A 15 32.37 1.06 -7.09
CA LEU A 15 32.04 1.33 -5.69
C LEU A 15 30.58 1.77 -5.52
N THR A 16 30.04 2.61 -6.41
CA THR A 16 28.63 3.03 -6.37
C THR A 16 27.68 1.89 -6.74
N LEU A 17 28.07 1.00 -7.66
CA LEU A 17 27.31 -0.21 -7.99
C LEU A 17 27.29 -1.21 -6.83
N PHE A 18 28.40 -1.37 -6.10
CA PHE A 18 28.47 -2.24 -4.91
C PHE A 18 27.62 -1.74 -3.75
N ILE A 19 27.59 -0.43 -3.49
CA ILE A 19 26.76 0.18 -2.43
C ILE A 19 25.26 -0.01 -2.71
N SER A 20 24.88 -0.02 -3.99
CA SER A 20 23.48 -0.21 -4.42
C SER A 20 22.97 -1.64 -4.23
N SER A 21 23.87 -2.63 -4.10
CA SER A 21 23.50 -4.05 -4.00
C SER A 21 23.31 -4.54 -2.55
N SER A 22 23.73 -3.77 -1.55
CA SER A 22 23.81 -4.23 -0.15
C SER A 22 22.52 -4.13 0.66
N ALA A 23 21.41 -3.67 0.08
CA ALA A 23 20.16 -3.46 0.82
C ALA A 23 19.12 -4.56 0.56
N VAL A 24 19.53 -5.83 0.57
CA VAL A 24 18.57 -6.91 0.85
C VAL A 24 18.40 -6.97 2.37
N LEU A 25 17.74 -5.96 2.94
CA LEU A 25 17.20 -6.09 4.29
C LEU A 25 16.10 -7.15 4.21
N SER A 26 16.42 -8.37 4.64
CA SER A 26 15.40 -9.36 4.93
C SER A 26 14.57 -8.80 6.07
N SER A 27 13.39 -8.24 5.76
CA SER A 27 12.47 -7.80 6.79
C SER A 27 12.04 -9.05 7.56
N THR A 28 12.59 -9.24 8.76
CA THR A 28 11.98 -10.19 9.70
C THR A 28 10.51 -9.82 9.79
N GLN A 29 9.67 -10.75 9.35
CA GLN A 29 8.24 -10.53 9.26
C GLN A 29 7.69 -10.60 10.70
N SER A 30 7.62 -9.44 11.36
CA SER A 30 7.13 -9.35 12.73
C SER A 30 5.61 -9.45 12.72
N ILE A 31 5.09 -10.39 13.50
CA ILE A 31 3.65 -10.49 13.74
C ILE A 31 3.28 -9.46 14.79
N LYS A 32 2.44 -8.49 14.42
CA LYS A 32 1.86 -7.52 15.36
C LYS A 32 0.37 -7.84 15.56
N ILE A 33 -0.02 -8.07 16.81
CA ILE A 33 -1.44 -8.10 17.18
C ILE A 33 -1.97 -6.67 17.11
N ILE A 34 -3.07 -6.48 16.38
CA ILE A 34 -3.74 -5.19 16.21
C ILE A 34 -5.05 -5.27 16.98
N LYS A 35 -5.25 -4.35 17.92
CA LYS A 35 -6.54 -4.17 18.62
C LYS A 35 -7.43 -3.22 17.83
N ASP A 36 -8.72 -3.26 18.10
CA ASP A 36 -9.77 -2.51 17.38
C ASP A 36 -9.40 -1.03 17.08
N GLN A 37 -9.06 -0.26 18.11
CA GLN A 37 -8.68 1.16 17.98
C GLN A 37 -7.41 1.40 17.15
N GLU A 38 -6.54 0.41 17.04
CA GLU A 38 -5.32 0.49 16.24
C GLU A 38 -5.56 0.15 14.76
N TYR A 39 -6.66 -0.52 14.43
CA TYR A 39 -6.90 -1.04 13.08
C TYR A 39 -6.95 0.08 12.03
N PHE A 40 -7.84 1.05 12.21
CA PHE A 40 -8.01 2.16 11.28
C PHE A 40 -6.70 2.95 11.04
N PRO A 41 -6.00 3.47 12.06
CA PRO A 41 -4.79 4.28 11.82
C PRO A 41 -3.65 3.47 11.18
N LEU A 42 -3.59 2.16 11.38
CA LEU A 42 -2.60 1.30 10.73
C LEU A 42 -2.93 1.03 9.26
N VAL A 43 -4.20 0.75 8.95
CA VAL A 43 -4.66 0.49 7.58
C VAL A 43 -4.58 1.76 6.73
N ASP A 44 -5.03 2.90 7.25
CA ASP A 44 -4.90 4.22 6.63
C ASP A 44 -3.44 4.51 6.23
N ARG A 45 -2.51 4.34 7.19
CA ARG A 45 -1.07 4.51 6.95
C ARG A 45 -0.54 3.53 5.91
N ALA A 46 -0.97 2.27 5.95
CA ALA A 46 -0.53 1.25 4.99
C ALA A 46 -0.96 1.61 3.55
N ILE A 47 -2.21 2.03 3.37
CA ILE A 47 -2.75 2.45 2.06
C ILE A 47 -2.02 3.69 1.54
N LYS A 48 -1.81 4.71 2.37
CA LYS A 48 -1.09 5.94 1.98
C LYS A 48 0.35 5.67 1.55
N ASN A 49 1.02 4.72 2.20
CA ASN A 49 2.42 4.40 1.90
C ASN A 49 2.62 3.35 0.80
N ALA A 50 1.56 2.65 0.36
CA ALA A 50 1.64 1.64 -0.68
C ALA A 50 2.27 2.21 -1.97
N LYS A 51 3.19 1.44 -2.57
CA LYS A 51 3.98 1.87 -3.74
C LYS A 51 3.62 1.14 -5.03
N SER A 52 3.10 -0.09 -4.96
CA SER A 52 2.91 -0.95 -6.14
C SER A 52 1.49 -1.49 -6.28
N SER A 53 0.92 -2.05 -5.21
CA SER A 53 -0.43 -2.60 -5.25
C SER A 53 -1.12 -2.60 -3.89
N ILE A 54 -2.46 -2.60 -3.93
CA ILE A 54 -3.35 -2.81 -2.78
C ILE A 54 -4.43 -3.81 -3.22
N GLN A 55 -4.65 -4.84 -2.40
CA GLN A 55 -5.69 -5.84 -2.63
C GLN A 55 -6.57 -5.90 -1.38
N VAL A 56 -7.86 -5.66 -1.56
CA VAL A 56 -8.84 -5.66 -0.48
C VAL A 56 -9.87 -6.74 -0.76
N ILE A 57 -10.15 -7.56 0.25
CA ILE A 57 -11.29 -8.47 0.27
C ILE A 57 -12.09 -8.09 1.51
N ALA A 58 -13.35 -7.71 1.33
CA ALA A 58 -14.20 -7.26 2.43
C ALA A 58 -15.63 -7.77 2.26
N PHE A 59 -16.28 -8.05 3.39
CA PHE A 59 -17.69 -8.47 3.41
C PHE A 59 -18.64 -7.34 3.00
N GLU A 60 -18.46 -6.14 3.55
CA GLU A 60 -19.27 -4.97 3.24
C GLU A 60 -18.38 -3.73 3.22
N VAL A 61 -18.56 -2.85 2.23
CA VAL A 61 -17.97 -1.50 2.22
C VAL A 61 -19.11 -0.49 2.10
N GLY A 62 -19.21 0.41 3.08
CA GLY A 62 -20.27 1.43 3.12
C GLY A 62 -19.71 2.83 2.94
N TYR A 63 -20.33 3.62 2.07
CA TYR A 63 -20.09 5.05 1.98
C TYR A 63 -21.23 5.83 2.66
N TYR A 64 -20.90 6.76 3.55
CA TYR A 64 -21.84 7.52 4.38
C TYR A 64 -21.74 9.02 4.05
N PRO A 65 -22.52 9.56 3.10
CA PRO A 65 -22.42 10.96 2.67
C PRO A 65 -22.50 11.99 3.81
N GLU A 66 -23.34 11.71 4.81
CA GLU A 66 -23.57 12.52 6.00
C GLU A 66 -22.38 12.51 6.98
N HIS A 67 -21.43 11.58 6.83
CA HIS A 67 -20.26 11.43 7.69
C HIS A 67 -18.98 11.38 6.83
N PRO A 68 -18.60 12.49 6.17
CA PRO A 68 -17.47 12.54 5.24
C PRO A 68 -16.12 12.18 5.89
N LEU A 69 -15.99 12.43 7.20
CA LEU A 69 -14.80 12.12 7.99
C LEU A 69 -14.88 10.76 8.71
N SER A 70 -15.88 9.94 8.40
CA SER A 70 -15.95 8.58 8.96
C SER A 70 -14.75 7.75 8.51
N PRO A 71 -14.25 6.82 9.36
CA PRO A 71 -13.16 5.92 8.99
C PRO A 71 -13.38 5.20 7.65
N SER A 72 -14.61 4.74 7.41
CA SER A 72 -14.94 4.03 6.16
C SER A 72 -14.79 4.92 4.93
N ASN A 73 -15.31 6.14 4.98
CA ASN A 73 -15.18 7.09 3.87
C ASN A 73 -13.72 7.49 3.64
N ILE A 74 -12.94 7.71 4.71
CA ILE A 74 -11.52 8.02 4.59
C ILE A 74 -10.78 6.89 3.89
N LEU A 75 -11.00 5.63 4.28
CA LEU A 75 -10.37 4.49 3.61
C LEU A 75 -10.76 4.39 2.13
N ILE A 76 -12.02 4.66 1.77
CA ILE A 76 -12.45 4.70 0.37
C ILE A 76 -11.70 5.80 -0.41
N GLN A 77 -11.60 7.01 0.16
CA GLN A 77 -10.87 8.11 -0.48
C GLN A 77 -9.38 7.81 -0.59
N ASP A 78 -8.77 7.15 0.39
CA ASP A 78 -7.37 6.76 0.37
C ASP A 78 -7.06 5.71 -0.71
N LEU A 79 -7.97 4.76 -0.93
CA LEU A 79 -7.87 3.80 -2.03
C LEU A 79 -7.94 4.50 -3.39
N ILE A 80 -8.88 5.44 -3.57
CA ILE A 80 -8.98 6.27 -4.77
C ILE A 80 -7.70 7.08 -4.98
N ALA A 81 -7.19 7.72 -3.92
CA ALA A 81 -5.95 8.47 -3.97
C ALA A 81 -4.76 7.58 -4.32
N ALA A 82 -4.71 6.34 -3.81
CA ALA A 82 -3.67 5.37 -4.15
C ALA A 82 -3.69 5.03 -5.64
N GLN A 83 -4.87 4.78 -6.20
CA GLN A 83 -5.00 4.52 -7.62
C GLN A 83 -4.55 5.71 -8.48
N ARG A 84 -4.89 6.94 -8.06
CA ARG A 84 -4.41 8.18 -8.73
C ARG A 84 -2.88 8.34 -8.68
N ARG A 85 -2.22 7.84 -7.63
CA ARG A 85 -0.74 7.79 -7.54
C ARG A 85 -0.10 6.73 -8.45
N GLY A 86 -0.90 5.91 -9.14
CA GLY A 86 -0.42 4.79 -9.97
C GLY A 86 -0.31 3.45 -9.24
N VAL A 87 -0.79 3.35 -7.99
CA VAL A 87 -0.86 2.08 -7.26
C VAL A 87 -1.96 1.22 -7.86
N ARG A 88 -1.67 -0.07 -8.11
CA ARG A 88 -2.70 -1.00 -8.62
C ARG A 88 -3.66 -1.39 -7.50
N VAL A 89 -4.87 -0.88 -7.53
CA VAL A 89 -5.91 -1.20 -6.53
C VAL A 89 -6.87 -2.25 -7.08
N ARG A 90 -7.13 -3.31 -6.31
CA ARG A 90 -8.19 -4.29 -6.56
C ARG A 90 -9.01 -4.49 -5.30
N VAL A 91 -10.33 -4.44 -5.44
CA VAL A 91 -11.28 -4.65 -4.34
C VAL A 91 -12.25 -5.75 -4.75
N ILE A 92 -12.42 -6.74 -3.89
CA ILE A 92 -13.39 -7.83 -4.04
C ILE A 92 -14.38 -7.71 -2.89
N LEU A 93 -15.66 -7.61 -3.23
CA LEU A 93 -16.75 -7.47 -2.28
C LEU A 93 -17.71 -8.65 -2.39
N GLU A 94 -18.36 -8.99 -1.27
CA GLU A 94 -19.38 -10.03 -1.22
C GLU A 94 -20.58 -9.65 -2.10
N VAL A 95 -20.99 -10.59 -2.95
CA VAL A 95 -22.23 -10.53 -3.72
C VAL A 95 -22.86 -11.91 -3.67
N SER A 96 -24.05 -11.99 -3.11
CA SER A 96 -24.76 -13.25 -2.92
C SER A 96 -26.27 -13.07 -2.79
N ASP A 97 -26.99 -14.17 -3.03
CA ASP A 97 -28.45 -14.21 -2.99
C ASP A 97 -29.01 -14.30 -1.57
N TRP A 98 -28.20 -14.74 -0.60
CA TRP A 98 -28.63 -14.92 0.79
C TRP A 98 -28.67 -13.59 1.57
N ASN A 99 -27.95 -12.55 1.12
CA ASN A 99 -27.92 -11.24 1.78
C ASN A 99 -28.05 -10.08 0.79
N GLN A 100 -29.28 -9.84 0.35
CA GLN A 100 -29.59 -8.77 -0.61
C GLN A 100 -29.20 -7.37 -0.11
N ARG A 101 -29.20 -7.13 1.22
CA ARG A 101 -28.80 -5.85 1.80
C ARG A 101 -27.32 -5.57 1.55
N VAL A 102 -26.45 -6.56 1.80
CA VAL A 102 -25.00 -6.44 1.56
C VAL A 102 -24.73 -6.32 0.07
N THR A 103 -25.35 -7.19 -0.74
CA THR A 103 -25.24 -7.14 -2.19
C THR A 103 -25.62 -5.78 -2.77
N LYS A 104 -26.69 -5.14 -2.27
CA LYS A 104 -27.10 -3.79 -2.73
C LYS A 104 -26.10 -2.71 -2.33
N LYS A 105 -25.44 -2.83 -1.17
CA LYS A 105 -24.45 -1.85 -0.72
C LYS A 105 -23.09 -1.99 -1.43
N ASN A 106 -22.72 -3.21 -1.81
CA ASN A 106 -21.45 -3.50 -2.47
C ASN A 106 -21.47 -3.28 -4.00
N LYS A 107 -22.63 -2.92 -4.58
CA LYS A 107 -22.82 -2.61 -6.01
C LYS A 107 -22.93 -1.10 -6.21
#